data_AF-A0A067RN81-F1
#
_entry.id   AF-A0A067RN81-F1
#
_cell.length_a   1.000
_cell.length_b   1.000
_cell.length_c   1.000
_cell.angle_alpha   90.00
_cell.angle_beta   90.00
_cell.angle_gamma   90.00
#
_symmetry.space_group_name_H-M   'P 1'
#
loop_
_entity.id
_entity.type
_entity.pdbx_description
1 polymer ?
#
loop_
_entity_poly.entity_id
_entity_poly.type
_entity_poly.pdbx_seq_one_letter_code
_entity_poly.pdbx_strand_id
1 'polypeptide(L)'
;FIAGDTAVVTAVFGPVEVKPQRILIDKACVEALYRPKSGLPCVHDRMHESLLRNTCETSLLATLHPRTSISIIIQEMQDSGGLLACAVNSACLALMSSGIAMKFLVAAVSCMISQEDKLLIDPTNKQLKDSKASLTFVFDSVKKNTVASHTTGSFTQIQYQESLMKCRNASDNIFSLYRDMVKKYASRI
;
A
#
# COMPACT_ATOMS: atom_id res chain seq x y z
N PHE A 1 9.71 -3.44 -4.69
CA PHE A 1 8.69 -3.36 -5.75
C PHE A 1 9.00 -2.13 -6.59
N ILE A 2 8.84 -2.23 -7.90
CA ILE A 2 9.12 -1.14 -8.83
C ILE A 2 7.86 -0.93 -9.67
N ALA A 3 7.34 0.29 -9.64
CA ALA A 3 6.19 0.73 -10.43
C ALA A 3 6.64 1.89 -11.31
N GLY A 4 6.89 1.63 -12.59
CA GLY A 4 7.55 2.58 -13.48
C GLY A 4 8.96 2.89 -12.97
N ASP A 5 9.25 4.17 -12.75
CA ASP A 5 10.51 4.67 -12.19
C ASP A 5 10.49 4.76 -10.65
N THR A 6 9.34 4.54 -10.01
CA THR A 6 9.20 4.59 -8.55
C THR A 6 9.62 3.25 -7.95
N ALA A 7 10.60 3.28 -7.05
CA ALA A 7 11.16 2.10 -6.41
C ALA A 7 11.07 2.21 -4.88
N VAL A 8 10.46 1.18 -4.28
CA VAL A 8 10.30 1.06 -2.82
C VAL A 8 10.75 -0.33 -2.37
N VAL A 9 11.51 -0.37 -1.29
CA VAL A 9 11.95 -1.61 -0.64
C VAL A 9 11.18 -1.75 0.67
N THR A 10 10.73 -2.96 0.97
CA THR A 10 10.05 -3.24 2.23
C THR A 10 10.65 -4.46 2.89
N ALA A 11 10.95 -4.32 4.17
CA ALA A 11 11.34 -5.41 5.05
C ALA A 11 10.20 -5.68 6.02
N VAL A 12 9.86 -6.95 6.18
CA VAL A 12 8.89 -7.39 7.17
C VAL A 12 9.62 -8.25 8.18
N PHE A 13 9.52 -7.86 9.44
CA PHE A 13 9.94 -8.66 10.55
C PHE A 13 8.70 -9.37 11.08
N GLY A 14 8.76 -10.69 11.10
CA GLY A 14 7.66 -11.58 11.48
C GLY A 14 7.28 -11.44 12.96
N PRO A 15 6.49 -12.38 13.51
CA PRO A 15 6.04 -12.30 14.89
C PRO A 15 7.23 -12.37 15.86
N VAL A 16 7.65 -11.20 16.34
CA VAL A 16 8.71 -11.04 17.36
C VAL A 16 8.06 -10.75 18.71
N GLU A 17 8.77 -11.05 19.80
CA GLU A 17 8.34 -10.71 21.15
C GLU A 17 8.12 -9.19 21.31
N VAL A 18 6.98 -8.83 21.87
CA VAL A 18 6.57 -7.42 22.04
C VAL A 18 7.09 -6.91 23.38
N LYS A 19 7.49 -5.64 23.42
CA LYS A 19 7.74 -4.94 24.69
C LYS A 19 6.45 -4.88 25.52
N PRO A 20 6.52 -5.00 26.86
CA PRO A 20 5.32 -5.06 27.70
C PRO A 20 4.36 -3.89 27.55
N GLN A 21 4.85 -2.71 27.15
CA GLN A 21 4.05 -1.51 26.91
C GLN A 21 3.13 -1.58 25.67
N ARG A 22 3.42 -2.47 24.71
CA ARG A 22 2.70 -2.58 23.43
C ARG A 22 2.00 -3.93 23.26
N ILE A 23 1.96 -4.74 24.32
CA ILE A 23 1.30 -6.04 24.29
C ILE A 23 -0.20 -5.85 24.10
N LEU A 24 -0.70 -6.53 23.07
CA LEU A 24 -2.12 -6.71 22.83
C LEU A 24 -2.43 -8.19 23.07
N ILE A 25 -3.41 -8.45 23.93
CA ILE A 25 -3.76 -9.82 24.34
C ILE A 25 -4.52 -10.52 23.22
N ASP A 26 -5.42 -9.80 22.54
CA ASP A 26 -6.35 -10.36 21.56
C ASP A 26 -5.78 -10.43 20.13
N LYS A 27 -4.74 -9.64 19.83
CA LYS A 27 -4.19 -9.51 18.48
C LYS A 27 -2.69 -9.21 18.47
N ALA A 28 -2.03 -9.48 17.35
CA ALA A 28 -0.67 -9.03 17.09
C ALA A 28 -0.62 -7.49 16.99
N CYS A 29 0.44 -6.88 17.51
CA CYS A 29 0.73 -5.47 17.32
C CYS A 29 1.36 -5.27 15.94
N VAL A 30 0.73 -4.47 15.07
CA VAL A 30 1.28 -4.16 13.74
C VAL A 30 1.90 -2.78 13.78
N GLU A 31 3.19 -2.71 13.45
CA GLU A 31 3.93 -1.46 13.34
C GLU A 31 4.35 -1.25 11.89
N ALA A 32 4.11 -0.05 11.36
CA ALA A 32 4.60 0.38 10.06
C ALA A 32 5.53 1.58 10.25
N LEU A 33 6.75 1.49 9.72
CA LEU A 33 7.73 2.56 9.71
C LEU A 33 8.03 2.95 8.27
N TYR A 34 7.86 4.23 7.94
CA TYR A 34 8.14 4.78 6.63
C TYR A 34 9.41 5.63 6.70
N ARG A 35 10.39 5.31 5.85
CA ARG A 35 11.65 6.04 5.76
C ARG A 35 11.74 6.70 4.40
N PRO A 36 11.72 8.04 4.34
CA PRO A 36 11.93 8.76 3.09
C PRO A 36 13.37 8.56 2.59
N LYS A 37 13.59 8.86 1.31
CA LYS A 37 14.93 8.80 0.70
C LYS A 37 15.90 9.81 1.32
N SER A 38 15.41 11.01 1.62
CA SER A 38 16.22 12.14 2.06
C SER A 38 15.58 12.83 3.26
N GLY A 39 16.39 13.14 4.27
CA GLY A 39 15.96 13.87 5.45
C GLY A 39 15.47 12.99 6.60
N LEU A 40 15.03 13.66 7.66
CA LEU A 40 14.41 13.04 8.83
C LEU A 40 12.90 12.84 8.57
N PRO A 41 12.29 11.81 9.17
CA PRO A 41 10.85 11.58 9.04
C PRO A 41 10.06 12.80 9.53
N CYS A 42 9.20 13.32 8.67
CA CYS A 42 8.38 14.50 8.94
C CYS A 42 6.94 14.08 9.28
N VAL A 43 6.08 15.06 9.60
CA VAL A 43 4.66 14.83 9.92
C VAL A 43 3.92 14.18 8.74
N HIS A 44 4.28 14.52 7.51
CA HIS A 44 3.69 13.93 6.31
C HIS A 44 3.96 12.43 6.20
N ASP A 45 5.19 12.01 6.50
CA ASP A 45 5.58 10.60 6.53
C ASP A 45 4.80 9.82 7.58
N ARG A 46 4.57 10.44 8.75
CA ARG A 46 3.77 9.85 9.83
C ARG A 46 2.31 9.62 9.40
N MET A 47 1.76 10.44 8.51
CA MET A 47 0.44 10.18 7.92
C MET A 47 0.46 8.95 7.01
N HIS A 48 1.51 8.79 6.19
CA HIS A 48 1.70 7.61 5.36
C HIS A 48 1.87 6.35 6.21
N GLU A 49 2.66 6.40 7.28
CA GLU A 49 2.81 5.31 8.24
C GLU A 49 1.48 4.87 8.82
N SER A 50 0.65 5.82 9.24
CA SER A 50 -0.67 5.51 9.80
C SER A 50 -1.59 4.83 8.78
N LEU A 51 -1.58 5.31 7.53
CA LEU A 51 -2.35 4.72 6.44
C LEU A 51 -1.88 3.28 6.15
N LEU A 52 -0.55 3.08 6.05
CA LEU A 52 0.07 1.78 5.80
C LEU A 52 -0.20 0.81 6.96
N ARG A 53 -0.06 1.27 8.21
CA ARG A 53 -0.35 0.49 9.41
C ARG A 53 -1.79 0.00 9.40
N ASN A 54 -2.76 0.90 9.20
CA ASN A 54 -4.18 0.55 9.20
C ASN A 54 -4.53 -0.41 8.04
N THR A 55 -3.91 -0.22 6.88
CA THR A 55 -4.10 -1.09 5.70
C THR A 55 -3.51 -2.49 5.93
N CYS A 56 -2.33 -2.58 6.55
CA CYS A 56 -1.71 -3.86 6.88
C CYS A 56 -2.45 -4.57 8.02
N GLU A 57 -2.86 -3.85 9.05
CA GLU A 57 -3.61 -4.41 10.18
C GLU A 57 -4.96 -5.01 9.76
N THR A 58 -5.65 -4.38 8.81
CA THR A 58 -6.93 -4.89 8.28
C THR A 58 -6.75 -6.12 7.39
N SER A 59 -5.67 -6.18 6.61
CA SER A 59 -5.36 -7.33 5.74
C SER A 59 -4.76 -8.53 6.49
N LEU A 60 -4.12 -8.32 7.63
CA LEU A 60 -3.52 -9.39 8.44
C LEU A 60 -4.55 -10.12 9.31
N LEU A 61 -4.33 -11.43 9.52
CA LEU A 61 -5.04 -12.22 10.51
C LEU A 61 -4.34 -12.10 11.87
N ALA A 62 -4.37 -10.90 12.45
CA ALA A 62 -3.64 -10.58 13.68
C ALA A 62 -4.05 -11.44 14.90
N THR A 63 -5.23 -12.07 14.88
CA THR A 63 -5.73 -12.94 15.95
C THR A 63 -4.98 -14.27 16.06
N LEU A 64 -4.24 -14.68 15.03
CA LEU A 64 -3.49 -15.94 15.04
C LEU A 64 -2.22 -15.88 15.92
N HIS A 65 -1.69 -14.67 16.15
CA HIS A 65 -0.43 -14.46 16.87
C HIS A 65 -0.60 -13.47 18.04
N PRO A 66 -1.33 -13.85 19.12
CA PRO A 66 -1.51 -12.98 20.28
C PRO A 66 -0.17 -12.70 20.97
N ARG A 67 -0.01 -11.49 21.52
CA ARG A 67 1.23 -11.04 22.22
C ARG A 67 2.50 -11.00 21.34
N THR A 68 2.35 -10.93 20.01
CA THR A 68 3.48 -10.78 19.07
C THR A 68 3.44 -9.42 18.37
N SER A 69 4.60 -8.99 17.88
CA SER A 69 4.77 -7.75 17.10
C SER A 69 5.12 -8.12 15.67
N ILE A 70 4.52 -7.45 14.70
CA ILE A 70 4.90 -7.51 13.29
C ILE A 70 5.34 -6.11 12.89
N SER A 71 6.60 -5.97 12.48
CA SER A 71 7.16 -4.67 12.10
C SER A 71 7.44 -4.62 10.61
N ILE A 72 6.80 -3.67 9.93
CA ILE A 72 6.88 -3.45 8.49
C ILE A 72 7.68 -2.18 8.28
N ILE A 73 8.87 -2.29 7.70
CA ILE A 73 9.76 -1.16 7.43
C ILE A 73 9.78 -0.91 5.94
N ILE A 74 9.35 0.28 5.53
CA ILE A 74 9.26 0.70 4.15
C ILE A 74 10.31 1.77 3.92
N GLN A 75 11.22 1.51 2.98
CA GLN A 75 12.28 2.41 2.57
C GLN A 75 12.01 2.87 1.15
N GLU A 76 11.80 4.17 0.98
CA GLU A 76 11.75 4.81 -0.33
C GLU A 76 13.17 4.87 -0.93
N MET A 77 13.30 4.45 -2.19
CA MET A 77 14.57 4.55 -2.94
C MET A 77 14.50 5.59 -4.05
N GLN A 78 13.39 5.60 -4.77
CA GLN A 78 13.14 6.55 -5.83
C GLN A 78 11.65 6.88 -5.87
N ASP A 79 11.34 8.16 -5.83
CA ASP A 79 9.99 8.68 -6.04
C ASP A 79 9.89 9.31 -7.43
N SER A 80 9.01 8.74 -8.26
CA SER A 80 8.64 9.24 -9.58
C SER A 80 7.13 9.35 -9.75
N GLY A 81 6.39 9.43 -8.64
CA GLY A 81 4.92 9.47 -8.60
C GLY A 81 4.31 8.17 -8.07
N GLY A 82 3.11 8.28 -7.50
CA GLY A 82 2.35 7.12 -7.00
C GLY A 82 2.99 6.40 -5.81
N LEU A 83 3.83 7.08 -5.02
CA LEU A 83 4.62 6.52 -3.92
C LEU A 83 3.79 5.68 -2.93
N LEU A 84 2.63 6.19 -2.51
CA LEU A 84 1.72 5.48 -1.60
C LEU A 84 1.23 4.15 -2.16
N ALA A 85 0.85 4.12 -3.44
CA ALA A 85 0.39 2.90 -4.09
C ALA A 85 1.53 1.87 -4.18
N CYS A 86 2.73 2.33 -4.56
CA CYS A 86 3.93 1.51 -4.62
C CYS A 86 4.30 0.93 -3.25
N ALA A 87 4.20 1.73 -2.18
CA ALA A 87 4.50 1.32 -0.81
C ALA A 87 3.52 0.28 -0.25
N VAL A 88 2.21 0.43 -0.51
CA VAL A 88 1.21 -0.57 -0.11
C VAL A 88 1.44 -1.88 -0.86
N ASN A 89 1.72 -1.82 -2.16
CA ASN A 89 1.99 -3.00 -2.97
C ASN A 89 3.27 -3.71 -2.54
N SER A 90 4.34 -2.96 -2.24
CA SER A 90 5.58 -3.54 -1.72
C SER A 90 5.39 -4.19 -0.35
N ALA A 91 4.61 -3.56 0.54
CA ALA A 91 4.27 -4.13 1.84
C ALA A 91 3.48 -5.43 1.71
N CYS A 92 2.47 -5.49 0.83
CA CYS A 92 1.70 -6.71 0.58
C CYS A 92 2.59 -7.86 0.08
N LEU A 93 3.50 -7.58 -0.86
CA LEU A 93 4.43 -8.58 -1.37
C LEU A 93 5.42 -9.05 -0.30
N ALA A 94 5.90 -8.15 0.55
CA ALA A 94 6.81 -8.50 1.63
C ALA A 94 6.12 -9.34 2.71
N LEU A 95 4.86 -9.03 3.05
CA LEU A 95 4.04 -9.84 3.97
C LEU A 95 3.76 -11.24 3.41
N MET A 96 3.50 -11.32 2.10
CA MET A 96 3.31 -12.59 1.42
C MET A 96 4.60 -13.42 1.41
N SER A 97 5.76 -12.79 1.19
CA SER A 97 7.05 -13.48 1.21
C SER A 97 7.48 -13.91 2.61
N SER A 98 7.05 -13.21 3.68
CA SER A 98 7.36 -13.58 5.05
C SER A 98 6.47 -14.70 5.60
N GLY A 99 5.44 -15.11 4.84
CA GLY A 99 4.55 -16.21 5.21
C GLY A 99 3.61 -15.90 6.38
N ILE A 100 3.40 -14.62 6.69
CA ILE A 100 2.47 -14.21 7.74
C ILE A 100 1.03 -14.44 7.26
N ALA A 101 0.16 -14.94 8.14
CA ALA A 101 -1.24 -15.19 7.81
C ALA A 101 -1.99 -13.89 7.47
N MET A 102 -2.42 -13.77 6.21
CA MET A 102 -3.24 -12.67 5.71
C MET A 102 -4.67 -13.15 5.44
N LYS A 103 -5.67 -12.32 5.76
CA LYS A 103 -7.09 -12.56 5.41
C LYS A 103 -7.31 -12.42 3.92
N PHE A 104 -6.64 -11.44 3.32
CA PHE A 104 -6.71 -11.13 1.91
C PHE A 104 -5.47 -10.35 1.46
N LEU A 105 -5.21 -10.37 0.15
CA LEU A 105 -4.17 -9.55 -0.46
C LEU A 105 -4.72 -8.15 -0.76
N VAL A 106 -3.85 -7.15 -0.73
CA VAL A 106 -4.20 -5.77 -1.04
C VAL A 106 -3.43 -5.28 -2.27
N ALA A 107 -4.12 -4.58 -3.16
CA ALA A 107 -3.53 -3.90 -4.29
C ALA A 107 -3.93 -2.43 -4.27
N ALA A 108 -2.94 -1.56 -4.33
CA ALA A 108 -3.11 -0.13 -4.40
C ALA A 108 -2.85 0.39 -5.81
N VAL A 109 -3.68 1.34 -6.23
CA VAL A 109 -3.60 2.02 -7.53
C VAL A 109 -3.68 3.52 -7.28
N SER A 110 -2.77 4.27 -7.90
CA SER A 110 -2.83 5.73 -7.90
C SER A 110 -3.52 6.22 -9.18
N CYS A 111 -4.29 7.28 -9.05
CA CYS A 111 -5.08 7.88 -10.11
C CYS A 111 -5.01 9.40 -9.94
N MET A 112 -4.88 10.15 -11.03
CA MET A 112 -4.91 11.62 -11.00
C MET A 112 -6.05 12.17 -11.85
N ILE A 113 -6.46 13.39 -11.52
CA ILE A 113 -7.37 14.20 -12.31
C ILE A 113 -6.57 15.38 -12.87
N SER A 114 -6.46 15.44 -14.20
CA SER A 114 -5.85 16.58 -14.89
C SER A 114 -6.73 17.83 -14.80
N GLN A 115 -6.17 19.00 -15.12
CA GLN A 115 -6.95 20.25 -15.22
C GLN A 115 -8.04 20.19 -16.29
N GLU A 116 -7.85 19.37 -17.33
CA GLU A 116 -8.86 19.10 -18.37
C GLU A 116 -9.92 18.05 -17.92
N ASP A 117 -10.02 17.77 -16.62
CA ASP A 117 -10.90 16.76 -16.00
C ASP A 117 -10.72 15.33 -16.57
N LYS A 118 -9.59 15.06 -17.23
CA LYS A 118 -9.20 13.72 -17.69
C LYS A 118 -8.61 12.90 -16.54
N LEU A 119 -9.14 11.69 -16.34
CA LEU A 119 -8.63 10.71 -15.38
C LEU A 119 -7.49 9.90 -15.98
N LEU A 120 -6.34 9.90 -15.31
CA LEU A 120 -5.19 9.06 -15.66
C LEU A 120 -4.86 8.12 -14.50
N ILE A 121 -4.58 6.86 -14.82
CA ILE A 121 -4.12 5.84 -13.87
C ILE A 121 -2.59 5.84 -13.87
N ASP A 122 -1.99 5.63 -12.71
CA ASP A 122 -0.54 5.61 -12.48
C ASP A 122 0.19 6.86 -13.02
N PRO A 123 -0.09 8.05 -12.43
CA PRO A 123 0.52 9.30 -12.86
C PRO A 123 2.02 9.36 -12.57
N THR A 124 2.77 9.95 -13.50
CA THR A 124 4.19 10.30 -13.29
C THR A 124 4.32 11.61 -12.51
N ASN A 125 5.45 11.82 -11.83
CA ASN A 125 5.72 13.03 -11.03
C ASN A 125 5.51 14.35 -11.80
N LYS A 126 5.82 14.37 -13.11
CA LYS A 126 5.56 15.54 -13.98
C LYS A 126 4.07 15.83 -14.10
N GLN A 127 3.26 14.79 -14.31
CA GLN A 127 1.81 14.91 -14.49
C GLN A 127 1.11 15.25 -13.16
N LEU A 128 1.67 14.79 -12.04
CA LEU A 128 1.17 15.09 -10.70
C LEU A 128 1.26 16.59 -10.36
N LYS A 129 2.30 17.29 -10.85
CA LYS A 129 2.46 18.74 -10.65
C LYS A 129 1.38 19.56 -11.33
N ASP A 130 0.94 19.12 -12.51
CA ASP A 130 -0.11 19.78 -13.29
C ASP A 130 -1.51 19.23 -12.95
N SER A 131 -1.62 18.35 -11.96
CA SER A 131 -2.87 17.72 -11.57
C SER A 131 -3.71 18.60 -10.63
N LYS A 132 -5.04 18.50 -10.79
CA LYS A 132 -6.03 19.17 -9.93
C LYS A 132 -6.33 18.36 -8.68
N ALA A 133 -6.26 17.03 -8.79
CA ALA A 133 -6.45 16.11 -7.69
C ALA A 133 -5.64 14.81 -7.89
N SER A 134 -5.18 14.23 -6.79
CA SER A 134 -4.53 12.93 -6.73
C SER A 134 -5.29 12.02 -5.78
N LEU A 135 -5.55 10.79 -6.23
CA LEU A 135 -6.36 9.80 -5.55
C LEU A 135 -5.56 8.51 -5.50
N THR A 136 -5.49 7.87 -4.35
CA THR A 136 -4.89 6.56 -4.19
C THR A 136 -5.91 5.65 -3.52
N PHE A 137 -6.22 4.54 -4.18
CA PHE A 137 -7.18 3.58 -3.71
C PHE A 137 -6.50 2.25 -3.42
N VAL A 138 -6.87 1.61 -2.32
CA VAL A 138 -6.43 0.26 -1.96
C VAL A 138 -7.63 -0.67 -2.01
N PHE A 139 -7.50 -1.75 -2.77
CA PHE A 139 -8.54 -2.75 -2.95
C PHE A 139 -8.14 -4.10 -2.35
N ASP A 140 -9.14 -4.81 -1.85
CA ASP A 140 -9.05 -6.20 -1.41
C ASP A 140 -9.16 -7.18 -2.61
N SER A 141 -8.34 -8.23 -2.64
CA SER A 141 -8.40 -9.31 -3.63
C SER A 141 -9.71 -10.11 -3.65
N VAL A 142 -10.35 -10.32 -2.49
CA VAL A 142 -11.50 -11.23 -2.37
C VAL A 142 -12.80 -10.52 -2.73
N LYS A 143 -13.12 -9.43 -2.03
CA LYS A 143 -14.39 -8.70 -2.24
C LYS A 143 -14.26 -7.54 -3.22
N LYS A 144 -13.04 -7.17 -3.63
CA LYS A 144 -12.74 -5.93 -4.38
C LYS A 144 -13.33 -4.69 -3.71
N ASN A 145 -13.42 -4.73 -2.38
CA ASN A 145 -13.84 -3.60 -1.57
C ASN A 145 -12.66 -2.64 -1.38
N THR A 146 -12.96 -1.36 -1.27
CA THR A 146 -11.97 -0.34 -0.95
C THR A 146 -11.59 -0.46 0.53
N VAL A 147 -10.34 -0.80 0.81
CA VAL A 147 -9.77 -0.90 2.17
C VAL A 147 -9.38 0.48 2.68
N ALA A 148 -8.74 1.27 1.81
CA ALA A 148 -8.31 2.63 2.13
C ALA A 148 -8.40 3.50 0.88
N SER A 149 -8.71 4.78 1.08
CA SER A 149 -8.70 5.81 0.05
C SER A 149 -7.99 7.03 0.60
N HIS A 150 -6.94 7.46 -0.09
CA HIS A 150 -6.26 8.72 0.19
C HIS A 150 -6.48 9.67 -0.97
N THR A 151 -6.95 10.87 -0.69
CA THR A 151 -7.35 11.83 -1.72
C THR A 151 -6.82 13.21 -1.36
N THR A 152 -6.21 13.88 -2.33
CA THR A 152 -5.69 15.24 -2.20
C THR A 152 -6.14 16.08 -3.39
N GLY A 153 -6.50 17.34 -3.14
CA GLY A 153 -6.98 18.27 -4.16
C GLY A 153 -8.50 18.33 -4.29
N SER A 154 -8.97 18.87 -5.42
CA SER A 154 -10.38 19.26 -5.61
C SER A 154 -11.03 18.47 -6.74
N PHE A 155 -12.11 17.77 -6.45
CA PHE A 155 -12.80 16.90 -7.40
C PHE A 155 -14.29 16.80 -7.10
N THR A 156 -15.08 16.40 -8.11
CA THR A 156 -16.52 16.17 -7.95
C THR A 156 -16.82 14.72 -7.55
N GLN A 157 -18.00 14.49 -6.98
CA GLN A 157 -18.44 13.14 -6.59
C GLN A 157 -18.48 12.18 -7.80
N ILE A 158 -18.87 12.66 -8.97
CA ILE A 158 -18.95 11.87 -10.21
C ILE A 158 -17.53 11.42 -10.62
N GLN A 159 -16.56 12.33 -10.58
CA GLN A 159 -15.16 12.01 -10.87
C GLN A 159 -14.57 11.02 -9.86
N TYR A 160 -14.97 11.12 -8.59
CA TYR A 160 -14.56 10.16 -7.57
C TYR A 160 -15.12 8.75 -7.85
N GLN A 161 -16.40 8.64 -8.23
CA GLN A 161 -16.99 7.34 -8.57
C GLN A 161 -16.39 6.75 -9.85
N GLU A 162 -16.17 7.56 -10.88
CA GLU A 162 -15.56 7.12 -12.13
C GLU A 162 -14.10 6.66 -11.93
N SER A 163 -13.32 7.41 -11.15
CA SER A 163 -11.96 7.01 -10.79
C SER A 163 -11.96 5.71 -9.98
N LEU A 164 -12.82 5.57 -8.97
CA LEU A 164 -12.93 4.33 -8.19
C LEU A 164 -13.19 3.11 -9.07
N MET A 165 -14.10 3.22 -10.05
CA MET A 165 -14.39 2.13 -11.00
C MET A 165 -13.20 1.82 -11.91
N LYS A 166 -12.52 2.84 -12.43
CA LYS A 166 -11.31 2.67 -13.25
C LYS A 166 -10.16 2.03 -12.47
N CYS A 167 -9.88 2.53 -11.27
CA CYS A 167 -8.80 2.00 -10.42
C CYS A 167 -9.15 0.57 -9.93
N ARG A 168 -10.44 0.22 -9.77
CA ARG A 168 -10.89 -1.15 -9.48
C ARG A 168 -10.61 -2.11 -10.64
N ASN A 169 -10.81 -1.69 -11.89
CA ASN A 169 -10.46 -2.52 -13.04
C ASN A 169 -8.94 -2.66 -13.20
N ALA A 170 -8.17 -1.60 -12.91
CA ALA A 170 -6.71 -1.65 -12.96
C ALA A 170 -6.11 -2.57 -11.87
N SER A 171 -6.73 -2.66 -10.69
CA SER A 171 -6.23 -3.50 -9.61
C SER A 171 -6.26 -5.00 -9.96
N ASP A 172 -7.16 -5.45 -10.84
CA ASP A 172 -7.19 -6.82 -11.33
C ASP A 172 -5.89 -7.23 -12.03
N ASN A 173 -5.28 -6.31 -12.79
CA ASN A 173 -3.99 -6.53 -13.43
C ASN A 173 -2.84 -6.64 -12.42
N ILE A 174 -2.92 -5.92 -11.30
CA ILE A 174 -1.95 -6.00 -10.21
C ILE A 174 -2.09 -7.35 -9.49
N PHE A 175 -3.32 -7.81 -9.24
CA PHE A 175 -3.56 -9.11 -8.64
C PHE A 175 -3.10 -10.26 -9.54
N SER A 176 -3.25 -10.17 -10.87
CA SER A 176 -2.67 -11.16 -11.79
C SER A 176 -1.14 -11.15 -11.73
N LEU A 177 -0.52 -9.97 -11.68
CA LEU A 177 0.93 -9.85 -11.49
C LEU A 177 1.42 -10.50 -10.20
N TYR A 178 0.69 -10.34 -9.09
CA TYR A 178 1.02 -11.01 -7.83
C TYR A 178 1.00 -12.53 -7.98
N ARG A 179 -0.04 -13.09 -8.61
CA ARG A 179 -0.14 -14.53 -8.85
C ARG A 179 1.01 -15.04 -9.71
N ASP A 180 1.40 -14.30 -10.75
CA ASP A 180 2.50 -14.69 -11.62
C ASP A 180 3.86 -14.63 -10.92
N MET A 181 4.08 -13.62 -10.07
CA MET A 181 5.28 -13.54 -9.24
C MET A 181 5.38 -14.70 -8.25
N VAL A 182 4.28 -15.04 -7.57
CA VAL A 182 4.25 -16.17 -6.63
C VAL A 182 4.51 -17.48 -7.36
N LYS A 183 3.89 -17.70 -8.53
CA LYS A 183 4.11 -18.92 -9.33
C LYS A 183 5.58 -19.06 -9.74
N LYS A 184 6.21 -17.99 -10.21
CA LYS A 184 7.63 -17.99 -10.60
C LYS A 184 8.55 -18.25 -9.40
N TYR A 185 8.20 -17.73 -8.23
CA TYR A 185 8.96 -17.97 -7.01
C TYR A 185 8.82 -19.41 -6.53
N ALA A 186 7.59 -19.93 -6.51
CA ALA A 186 7.29 -21.30 -6.12
C ALA A 186 7.91 -22.34 -7.07
N SER A 187 7.99 -22.07 -8.38
CA SER A 187 8.61 -22.98 -9.34
C SER A 187 10.14 -23.07 -9.25
N ARG A 188 10.78 -22.18 -8.49
CA ARG A 188 12.23 -22.15 -8.27
C ARG A 188 12.66 -22.84 -6.97
N ILE A 189 11.70 -23.20 -6.11
CA ILE A 189 11.89 -23.97 -4.88
C ILE A 189 11.65 -25.44 -5.22
#